data_AF-A0A1L9BIV5-F1
#
_entry.id   AF-A0A1L9BIV5-F1
#
_cell.length_a   1.000
_cell.length_b   1.000
_cell.length_c   1.000
_cell.angle_alpha   90.00
_cell.angle_beta   90.00
_cell.angle_gamma   90.00
#
_symmetry.space_group_name_H-M   'P 1'
#
loop_
_entity.id
_entity.type
_entity.pdbx_description
1 polymer ?
#
loop_
_entity_poly.entity_id
_entity_poly.type
_entity_poly.pdbx_seq_one_letter_code
_entity_poly.pdbx_strand_id
1 'polypeptide(L)'
;MLVALGAAQEAVLGAFLEAVDTARRRDLAGFLVEAGRGWVKHPASRWVEGLSPSASLRSRDEAARAAGAGLRMLSRVGRWDAEHRGVRFFDDDYDAAQLLLSEWSAFGVPGFRKAAELERALCFLDSSGSISG
;
A
#
# COMPACT_ATOMS: atom_id res chain seq x y z
N MET A 1 3.40 22.34 1.99
CA MET A 1 2.55 21.98 0.85
C MET A 1 2.55 20.46 0.58
N LEU A 2 3.73 19.82 0.50
CA LEU A 2 3.85 18.35 0.34
C LEU A 2 3.26 17.55 1.52
N VAL A 3 3.35 18.05 2.75
CA VAL A 3 2.77 17.43 3.97
C VAL A 3 1.26 17.30 3.90
N ALA A 4 0.58 18.40 3.56
CA ALA A 4 -0.87 18.41 3.45
C ALA A 4 -1.34 17.48 2.32
N LEU A 5 -0.57 17.38 1.24
CA LEU A 5 -0.86 16.47 0.13
C LEU A 5 -0.71 15.00 0.55
N GLY A 6 0.40 14.62 1.19
CA GLY A 6 0.61 13.24 1.66
C GLY A 6 -0.41 12.81 2.72
N ALA A 7 -0.70 13.69 3.68
CA ALA A 7 -1.73 13.45 4.69
C ALA A 7 -3.14 13.37 4.07
N ALA A 8 -3.46 14.23 3.10
CA ALA A 8 -4.73 14.16 2.39
C ALA A 8 -4.84 12.89 1.55
N GLN A 9 -3.77 12.45 0.89
CA GLN A 9 -3.73 11.19 0.15
C GLN A 9 -3.97 10.01 1.08
N GLU A 10 -3.27 9.94 2.21
CA GLU A 10 -3.47 8.89 3.21
C GLU A 10 -4.90 8.88 3.77
N ALA A 11 -5.46 10.07 4.09
CA ALA A 11 -6.82 10.19 4.58
C ALA A 11 -7.87 9.76 3.54
N VAL A 12 -7.76 10.25 2.30
CA VAL A 12 -8.69 9.91 1.21
C VAL A 12 -8.65 8.43 0.90
N LEU A 13 -7.44 7.87 0.79
CA LEU A 13 -7.27 6.47 0.44
C LEU A 13 -7.67 5.55 1.60
N GLY A 14 -7.39 5.94 2.84
CA GLY A 14 -7.85 5.25 4.03
C GLY A 14 -9.38 5.21 4.12
N ALA A 15 -10.04 6.37 3.93
CA ALA A 15 -11.49 6.50 3.93
C ALA A 15 -12.15 5.72 2.78
N PHE A 16 -11.55 5.75 1.58
CA PHE A 16 -12.00 4.94 0.45
C PHE A 16 -11.97 3.45 0.77
N LEU A 17 -10.82 2.95 1.27
CA LEU A 17 -10.67 1.53 1.61
C LEU A 17 -11.62 1.10 2.72
N GLU A 18 -11.90 1.96 3.69
CA GLU A 18 -12.91 1.69 4.72
C GLU A 18 -14.32 1.66 4.14
N ALA A 19 -14.69 2.64 3.31
CA ALA A 19 -16.02 2.70 2.71
C ALA A 19 -16.33 1.47 1.84
N VAL A 20 -15.38 1.02 1.02
CA VAL A 20 -15.57 -0.17 0.17
C VAL A 20 -15.61 -1.47 0.98
N ASP A 21 -14.88 -1.53 2.10
CA ASP A 21 -14.90 -2.68 3.01
C ASP A 21 -16.25 -2.79 3.72
N THR A 22 -16.73 -1.67 4.30
CA THR A 22 -18.05 -1.58 4.94
C THR A 22 -19.18 -1.89 3.96
N ALA A 23 -19.07 -1.44 2.71
CA ALA A 23 -20.05 -1.73 1.67
C ALA A 23 -19.97 -3.16 1.11
N ARG A 24 -19.00 -3.99 1.54
CA ARG A 24 -18.67 -5.30 0.95
C ARG A 24 -18.41 -5.22 -0.57
N ARG A 25 -17.85 -4.10 -1.03
CA ARG A 25 -17.51 -3.81 -2.43
C ARG A 25 -16.01 -3.69 -2.64
N ARG A 26 -15.25 -4.64 -2.08
CA ARG A 26 -13.78 -4.69 -2.14
C ARG A 26 -13.26 -4.79 -3.58
N ASP A 27 -14.08 -5.24 -4.53
CA ASP A 27 -13.82 -5.24 -5.98
C ASP A 27 -13.43 -3.85 -6.50
N LEU A 28 -14.02 -2.80 -5.93
CA LEU A 28 -13.72 -1.43 -6.30
C LEU A 28 -12.29 -1.01 -5.99
N ALA A 29 -11.55 -1.75 -5.16
CA ALA A 29 -10.13 -1.51 -4.91
C ALA A 29 -9.20 -2.07 -6.00
N GLY A 30 -9.73 -2.75 -7.02
CA GLY A 30 -8.93 -3.37 -8.09
C GLY A 30 -8.00 -2.38 -8.80
N PHE A 31 -8.42 -1.12 -9.00
CA PHE A 31 -7.55 -0.11 -9.62
C PHE A 31 -6.30 0.21 -8.78
N LEU A 32 -6.37 0.06 -7.45
CA LEU A 32 -5.22 0.27 -6.56
C LEU A 32 -4.22 -0.87 -6.70
N VAL A 33 -4.71 -2.11 -6.88
CA VAL A 33 -3.86 -3.27 -7.17
C VAL A 33 -3.15 -3.08 -8.51
N GLU A 34 -3.88 -2.62 -9.53
CA GLU A 34 -3.31 -2.36 -10.85
C GLU A 34 -2.25 -1.25 -10.81
N ALA A 35 -2.53 -0.13 -10.14
CA ALA A 35 -1.55 0.94 -9.94
C ALA A 35 -0.31 0.44 -9.17
N GLY A 36 -0.52 -0.40 -8.16
CA GLY A 36 0.52 -1.00 -7.34
C GLY A 36 1.51 -1.88 -8.10
N ARG A 37 1.11 -2.48 -9.23
CA ARG A 37 2.00 -3.28 -10.09
C ARG A 37 3.22 -2.49 -10.58
N GLY A 38 3.03 -1.22 -10.89
CA GLY A 38 4.13 -0.34 -11.32
C GLY A 38 5.08 -0.04 -10.17
N TRP A 39 4.54 0.14 -8.97
CA TRP A 39 5.31 0.55 -7.79
C TRP A 39 6.24 -0.56 -7.32
N VAL A 40 5.75 -1.80 -7.20
CA VAL A 40 6.56 -2.92 -6.66
C VAL A 40 7.75 -3.33 -7.54
N LYS A 41 7.82 -2.82 -8.79
CA LYS A 41 8.96 -3.04 -9.71
C LYS A 41 10.17 -2.18 -9.38
N HIS A 42 10.03 -1.21 -8.48
CA HIS A 42 11.08 -0.27 -8.14
C HIS A 42 11.56 -0.46 -6.70
N PRO A 43 12.86 -0.23 -6.43
CA PRO A 43 13.37 -0.26 -5.07
C PRO A 43 12.81 0.91 -4.26
N ALA A 44 12.70 0.73 -2.94
CA ALA A 44 12.15 1.73 -2.03
C ALA A 44 12.90 3.08 -2.08
N SER A 45 14.21 3.02 -2.32
CA SER A 45 15.06 4.20 -2.49
C SER A 45 14.59 5.13 -3.61
N ARG A 46 13.96 4.61 -4.68
CA ARG A 46 13.50 5.42 -5.81
C ARG A 46 12.46 6.48 -5.41
N TRP A 47 11.66 6.21 -4.39
CA TRP A 47 10.62 7.13 -3.94
C TRP A 47 11.14 8.24 -3.03
N VAL A 48 12.36 8.11 -2.54
CA VAL A 48 13.05 9.08 -1.69
C VAL A 48 14.29 9.69 -2.36
N GLU A 49 14.66 9.23 -3.56
CA GLU A 49 15.85 9.64 -4.33
C GLU A 49 15.87 11.16 -4.64
N GLY A 50 14.69 11.77 -4.77
CA GLY A 50 14.56 13.22 -5.00
C GLY A 50 14.61 14.07 -3.72
N LEU A 51 14.74 13.47 -2.54
CA LEU A 51 14.86 14.23 -1.29
C LEU A 51 16.28 14.77 -1.17
N SER A 52 16.39 16.10 -1.19
CA SER A 52 17.69 16.76 -0.99
C SER A 52 18.31 16.31 0.35
N PRO A 53 19.60 15.94 0.37
CA PRO A 53 20.33 15.70 1.63
C PRO A 53 20.34 16.93 2.55
N SER A 54 20.13 18.13 1.99
CA SER A 54 20.01 19.39 2.74
C SER A 54 18.61 19.67 3.28
N ALA A 55 17.62 18.82 2.98
CA ALA A 55 16.27 18.96 3.53
C ALA A 55 16.25 18.64 5.03
N SER A 56 15.41 19.36 5.77
CA SER A 56 15.25 19.12 7.21
C SER A 56 14.84 17.67 7.50
N LEU A 57 15.24 17.13 8.67
CA LEU A 57 14.80 15.81 9.15
C LEU A 57 13.29 15.63 9.02
N ARG A 58 12.52 16.62 9.49
CA ARG A 58 11.06 16.65 9.38
C ARG A 58 10.56 16.46 7.94
N SER A 59 11.17 17.15 6.96
CA SER A 59 10.78 17.05 5.56
C SER A 59 11.10 15.69 4.94
N ARG A 60 12.15 15.02 5.42
CA ARG A 60 12.52 13.65 4.99
C ARG A 60 11.54 12.62 5.57
N ASP A 61 11.25 12.70 6.87
CA ASP A 61 10.19 11.95 7.57
C ASP A 61 8.85 12.05 6.83
N GLU A 62 8.46 13.27 6.45
CA GLU A 62 7.19 13.55 5.79
C GLU A 62 7.12 12.91 4.40
N ALA A 63 8.18 13.00 3.62
CA ALA A 63 8.24 12.38 2.31
C ALA A 63 8.28 10.85 2.38
N ALA A 64 8.99 10.28 3.37
CA ALA A 64 8.98 8.84 3.61
C ALA A 64 7.58 8.35 4.01
N ARG A 65 6.88 9.07 4.90
CA ARG A 65 5.48 8.76 5.28
C ARG A 65 4.52 8.82 4.10
N ALA A 66 4.63 9.86 3.27
CA ALA A 66 3.82 10.04 2.07
C ALA A 66 4.10 8.96 1.01
N ALA A 67 5.37 8.66 0.75
CA ALA A 67 5.79 7.58 -0.15
C ALA A 67 5.31 6.20 0.33
N GLY A 68 5.24 5.99 1.65
CA GLY A 68 4.78 4.74 2.25
C GLY A 68 3.25 4.54 2.24
N ALA A 69 2.46 5.60 2.07
CA ALA A 69 0.99 5.52 2.16
C ALA A 69 0.40 4.52 1.15
N GLY A 70 0.83 4.58 -0.12
CA GLY A 70 0.38 3.63 -1.15
C GLY A 70 0.76 2.18 -0.86
N LEU A 71 1.90 1.93 -0.23
CA LEU A 71 2.36 0.57 0.12
C LEU A 71 1.61 0.01 1.34
N ARG A 72 1.30 0.86 2.33
CA ARG A 72 0.43 0.49 3.46
C ARG A 72 -0.96 0.10 2.97
N MET A 73 -1.49 0.80 1.97
CA MET A 73 -2.75 0.43 1.34
C MET A 73 -2.70 -0.92 0.66
N LEU A 74 -1.66 -1.19 -0.15
CA LEU A 74 -1.49 -2.50 -0.78
C LEU A 74 -1.39 -3.60 0.27
N SER A 75 -0.77 -3.31 1.42
CA SER A 75 -0.75 -4.25 2.56
C SER A 75 -2.14 -4.49 3.15
N ARG A 76 -3.02 -3.47 3.21
CA ARG A 76 -4.43 -3.63 3.61
C ARG A 76 -5.22 -4.47 2.60
N VAL A 77 -5.06 -4.22 1.31
CA VAL A 77 -5.69 -5.03 0.25
C VAL A 77 -5.17 -6.47 0.27
N GLY A 78 -3.88 -6.68 0.58
CA GLY A 78 -3.31 -8.02 0.76
C GLY A 78 -3.92 -8.81 1.92
N ARG A 79 -4.41 -8.14 2.97
CA ARG A 79 -5.20 -8.81 4.02
C ARG A 79 -6.54 -9.29 3.48
N TRP A 80 -7.21 -8.48 2.66
CA TRP A 80 -8.45 -8.92 2.00
C TRP A 80 -8.20 -10.11 1.07
N ASP A 81 -7.11 -10.12 0.28
CA ASP A 81 -6.74 -11.30 -0.53
C ASP A 81 -6.61 -12.56 0.34
N ALA A 82 -5.94 -12.45 1.49
CA ALA A 82 -5.78 -13.56 2.43
C ALA A 82 -7.12 -14.02 3.04
N GLU A 83 -8.03 -13.09 3.37
CA GLU A 83 -9.37 -13.38 3.87
C GLU A 83 -10.19 -14.14 2.82
N HIS A 84 -10.22 -13.70 1.56
CA HIS A 84 -10.97 -14.36 0.49
C HIS A 84 -10.43 -15.76 0.18
N ARG A 85 -9.10 -16.00 0.30
CA ARG A 85 -8.53 -17.35 0.19
C ARG A 85 -9.00 -18.30 1.30
N GLY A 86 -9.43 -17.76 2.44
CA GLY A 86 -9.94 -18.53 3.57
C GLY A 86 -11.43 -18.91 3.46
N VAL A 87 -12.15 -18.33 2.50
CA VAL A 87 -13.59 -18.60 2.29
C VAL A 87 -13.78 -20.02 1.76
N ARG A 88 -14.68 -20.78 2.40
CA ARG A 88 -14.91 -22.18 2.05
C ARG A 88 -15.91 -22.28 0.89
N PHE A 89 -15.85 -23.37 0.12
CA PHE A 89 -16.71 -23.56 -1.05
C PHE A 89 -18.22 -23.54 -0.77
N PHE A 90 -18.61 -23.79 0.48
CA PHE A 90 -20.00 -23.83 0.93
C PHE A 90 -20.46 -22.54 1.63
N ASP A 91 -19.59 -21.53 1.74
CA ASP A 91 -19.97 -20.23 2.26
C ASP A 91 -20.67 -19.42 1.16
N ASP A 92 -21.70 -18.65 1.53
CA ASP A 92 -22.48 -17.83 0.60
C ASP A 92 -21.62 -16.79 -0.16
N ASP A 93 -20.48 -16.40 0.41
CA ASP A 93 -19.55 -15.43 -0.16
C ASP A 93 -18.49 -16.06 -1.11
N TYR A 94 -18.55 -17.37 -1.36
CA TYR A 94 -17.52 -18.08 -2.13
C TYR A 94 -17.32 -17.53 -3.55
N ASP A 95 -18.41 -17.32 -4.31
CA ASP A 95 -18.31 -16.86 -5.69
C ASP A 95 -17.70 -15.44 -5.77
N ALA A 96 -18.08 -14.56 -4.84
CA ALA A 96 -17.51 -13.22 -4.73
C ALA A 96 -16.02 -13.27 -4.37
N ALA A 97 -15.64 -14.18 -3.45
CA ALA A 97 -14.24 -14.41 -3.10
C ALA A 97 -13.42 -14.92 -4.30
N GLN A 98 -13.93 -15.88 -5.06
CA GLN A 98 -13.24 -16.40 -6.25
C GLN A 98 -13.08 -15.35 -7.34
N LEU A 99 -14.08 -14.50 -7.56
CA LEU A 99 -13.99 -13.40 -8.50
C LEU A 99 -12.85 -12.44 -8.14
N LEU A 100 -12.78 -12.01 -6.88
CA LEU A 100 -11.73 -11.12 -6.39
C LEU A 100 -10.33 -11.75 -6.49
N LEU A 101 -10.21 -13.04 -6.13
CA LEU A 101 -8.94 -13.76 -6.26
C LEU A 101 -8.49 -13.89 -7.72
N SER A 102 -9.43 -14.08 -8.64
CA SER A 102 -9.17 -14.12 -10.08
C SER A 102 -8.66 -12.76 -10.58
N GLU A 103 -9.35 -11.68 -10.23
CA GLU A 103 -8.98 -10.30 -10.62
C GLU A 103 -7.59 -9.91 -10.13
N TRP A 104 -7.24 -10.28 -8.89
CA TRP A 104 -5.97 -9.89 -8.29
C TRP A 104 -4.85 -10.91 -8.51
N SER A 105 -5.14 -12.05 -9.13
CA SER A 105 -4.24 -13.19 -9.30
C SER A 105 -2.85 -12.81 -9.83
N ALA A 106 -2.81 -11.94 -10.84
CA ALA A 106 -1.56 -11.53 -11.46
C ALA A 106 -0.69 -10.64 -10.55
N PHE A 107 -1.23 -10.02 -9.50
CA PHE A 107 -0.45 -9.32 -8.47
C PHE A 107 -0.13 -10.30 -7.34
N GLY A 108 -1.18 -10.94 -6.81
CA GLY A 108 -1.12 -12.08 -5.92
C GLY A 108 -0.32 -11.88 -4.64
N VAL A 109 -0.17 -12.97 -3.89
CA VAL A 109 0.66 -13.02 -2.66
C VAL A 109 2.07 -12.46 -2.87
N PRO A 110 2.79 -12.75 -3.98
CA PRO A 110 4.12 -12.17 -4.20
C PRO A 110 4.12 -10.64 -4.26
N GLY A 111 3.15 -10.04 -4.97
CA GLY A 111 3.02 -8.59 -5.08
C GLY A 111 2.70 -7.93 -3.74
N PHE A 112 1.73 -8.48 -3.00
CA PHE A 112 1.37 -7.96 -1.67
C PHE A 112 2.52 -8.08 -0.66
N ARG A 113 3.24 -9.21 -0.66
CA ARG A 113 4.44 -9.39 0.16
C ARG A 113 5.52 -8.36 -0.19
N LYS A 114 5.75 -8.14 -1.50
CA LYS A 114 6.76 -7.18 -1.95
C LYS A 114 6.41 -5.75 -1.54
N ALA A 115 5.14 -5.37 -1.61
CA ALA A 115 4.68 -4.07 -1.12
C ALA A 115 4.97 -3.88 0.38
N ALA A 116 4.70 -4.90 1.20
CA ALA A 116 4.98 -4.87 2.64
C ALA A 116 6.49 -4.86 2.97
N GLU A 117 7.34 -5.46 2.14
CA GLU A 117 8.80 -5.34 2.26
C GLU A 117 9.29 -3.92 1.94
N LEU A 118 8.76 -3.33 0.87
CA LEU A 118 9.11 -1.99 0.42
C LEU A 118 8.67 -0.91 1.42
N GLU A 119 7.50 -1.10 2.04
CA GLU A 119 7.00 -0.23 3.12
C GLU A 119 7.92 -0.26 4.33
N ARG A 120 8.30 -1.45 4.81
CA ARG A 120 9.28 -1.60 5.89
C ARG A 120 10.63 -0.98 5.54
N ALA A 121 11.10 -1.17 4.31
CA ALA A 121 12.36 -0.58 3.85
C ALA A 121 12.33 0.96 3.87
N LEU A 122 11.21 1.60 3.52
CA LEU A 122 11.05 3.05 3.65
C LEU A 122 11.16 3.50 5.11
N CYS A 123 10.53 2.79 6.04
CA CYS A 123 10.62 3.09 7.47
C CYS A 123 12.06 2.95 8.02
N PHE A 124 12.85 2.01 7.50
CA PHE A 124 14.27 1.86 7.87
C PHE A 124 15.17 2.97 7.30
N LEU A 125 14.90 3.43 6.07
CA LEU A 125 15.64 4.53 5.45
C LEU A 125 15.44 5.85 6.23
N ASP A 126 14.24 6.06 6.75
CA ASP A 126 13.91 7.19 7.63
C ASP A 126 14.74 7.20 8.92
N SER A 127 14.81 6.04 9.58
CA SER A 127 15.52 5.90 10.87
C SER A 127 17.05 5.90 10.73
N SER A 128 17.59 5.41 9.62
CA SER A 128 19.06 5.43 9.36
C SER A 128 19.58 6.83 9.02
N GLY A 129 18.74 7.70 8.41
CA GLY A 129 19.06 9.10 8.15
C GLY A 129 19.13 10.00 9.40
N SER A 130 18.75 9.46 10.57
CA SER A 130 18.73 10.15 11.87
C SER A 130 19.94 9.85 12.77
N ILE A 131 20.83 8.91 12.41
CA ILE A 131 21.96 8.48 13.25
C ILE A 131 23.29 9.20 12.90
N SER A 132 23.36 9.92 11.78
CA SER A 132 24.58 10.64 11.33
C SER A 132 24.52 12.17 11.49
N GLY A 133 23.81 12.67 12.50
CA GLY A 133 23.71 14.10 12.83
C GLY A 133 24.52 14.48 14.06
#